data_AF-A0A7V6DYE2-F1
#
_entry.id   AF-A0A7V6DYE2-F1
#
_cell.length_a   1.000
_cell.length_b   1.000
_cell.length_c   1.000
_cell.angle_alpha   90.00
_cell.angle_beta   90.00
_cell.angle_gamma   90.00
#
_symmetry.space_group_name_H-M   'P 1'
#
loop_
_entity.id
_entity.type
_entity.pdbx_description
1 polymer ?
#
loop_
_entity_poly.entity_id
_entity_poly.type
_entity_poly.pdbx_seq_one_letter_code
_entity_poly.pdbx_strand_id
1 'polypeptide(L)'
;MKKEENIEFVDHQTEAKELKKTFLKDLISGTLLVRKKVAGQLPFVLYLSALALVYIANHYHAEKMYRNKVKLMEEVEELRAESITTTSQLIQISKRSQINKLIEEKGLDLKESRVPPIKIK
;
A
#
# COMPACT_ATOMS: atom_id res chain seq x y z
N MET A 1 -43.80 -10.86 -57.63
CA MET A 1 -43.10 -10.92 -56.34
C MET A 1 -41.60 -10.79 -56.59
N LYS A 2 -41.06 -9.58 -56.49
CA LYS A 2 -39.60 -9.35 -56.42
C LYS A 2 -39.33 -8.83 -55.01
N LYS A 3 -38.55 -9.59 -54.25
CA LYS A 3 -38.19 -9.30 -52.87
C LYS A 3 -37.12 -8.22 -52.92
N GLU A 4 -37.43 -7.06 -52.39
CA GLU A 4 -36.50 -5.94 -52.26
C GLU A 4 -35.33 -6.37 -51.38
N GLU A 5 -34.12 -6.32 -51.93
CA GLU A 5 -32.88 -6.43 -51.19
C GLU A 5 -32.72 -5.15 -50.37
N ASN A 6 -33.12 -5.21 -49.10
CA ASN A 6 -32.72 -4.21 -48.13
C ASN A 6 -31.20 -4.36 -47.92
N ILE A 7 -30.48 -3.42 -48.49
CA ILE A 7 -29.07 -3.20 -48.19
C ILE A 7 -29.05 -2.50 -46.83
N GLU A 8 -29.08 -3.30 -45.76
CA GLU A 8 -28.93 -2.79 -44.40
C GLU A 8 -27.55 -2.17 -44.24
N PHE A 9 -27.52 -0.92 -43.78
CA PHE A 9 -26.30 -0.25 -43.35
C PHE A 9 -25.69 -1.04 -42.19
N VAL A 10 -24.66 -1.83 -42.48
CA VAL A 10 -23.85 -2.49 -41.47
C VAL A 10 -23.12 -1.40 -40.70
N ASP A 11 -23.53 -1.17 -39.45
CA ASP A 11 -22.89 -0.22 -38.55
C ASP A 11 -21.39 -0.58 -38.39
N HIS A 12 -20.50 0.36 -38.71
CA HIS A 12 -19.05 0.17 -38.68
C HIS A 12 -18.52 -0.31 -37.31
N GLN A 13 -19.25 -0.05 -36.22
CA GLN A 13 -18.87 -0.57 -34.91
C GLN A 13 -19.07 -2.08 -34.78
N THR A 14 -20.02 -2.65 -35.52
CA THR A 14 -20.34 -4.08 -35.51
C THR A 14 -19.27 -4.87 -36.28
N GLU A 15 -18.77 -4.35 -37.40
CA GLU A 15 -17.66 -4.96 -38.14
C GLU A 15 -16.36 -4.96 -37.33
N ALA A 16 -16.01 -3.85 -36.67
CA ALA A 16 -14.80 -3.77 -35.85
C ALA A 16 -14.84 -4.76 -34.67
N LYS A 17 -16.01 -4.99 -34.07
CA LYS A 17 -16.20 -5.99 -33.00
C LYS A 17 -16.09 -7.42 -33.52
N GLU A 18 -16.71 -7.72 -34.65
CA GLU A 18 -16.64 -9.06 -35.26
C GLU A 18 -15.24 -9.38 -35.79
N LEU A 19 -14.53 -8.40 -36.34
CA LEU A 19 -13.10 -8.54 -36.68
C LEU A 19 -12.28 -8.84 -35.43
N LYS A 20 -12.41 -8.04 -34.36
CA LYS A 20 -11.70 -8.29 -33.09
C LYS A 20 -12.00 -9.67 -32.51
N LYS A 21 -13.26 -10.10 -32.53
CA LYS A 21 -13.70 -11.42 -32.07
C LYS A 21 -13.12 -12.55 -32.93
N THR A 22 -13.05 -12.35 -34.25
CA THR A 22 -12.40 -13.28 -35.18
C THR A 22 -10.90 -13.36 -34.90
N PHE A 23 -10.22 -12.23 -34.71
CA PHE A 23 -8.81 -12.18 -34.32
C PHE A 23 -8.56 -12.88 -32.97
N LEU A 24 -9.42 -12.67 -31.97
CA LEU A 24 -9.33 -13.35 -30.67
C LEU A 24 -9.53 -14.86 -30.81
N LYS A 25 -10.47 -15.30 -31.67
CA LYS A 25 -10.70 -16.72 -31.97
C LYS A 25 -9.51 -17.34 -32.70
N ASP A 26 -8.89 -16.62 -33.63
CA ASP A 26 -7.69 -17.04 -34.38
C ASP A 26 -6.43 -17.08 -33.50
N LEU A 27 -6.37 -16.23 -32.47
CA LEU A 27 -5.36 -16.26 -31.41
C LEU A 27 -5.52 -17.49 -30.52
N ILE A 28 -6.74 -17.75 -30.02
CA ILE A 28 -7.04 -18.89 -29.13
C ILE A 28 -6.90 -20.22 -29.87
N SER A 29 -7.32 -20.30 -31.13
CA SER A 29 -7.21 -21.52 -31.95
C SER A 29 -5.78 -21.82 -32.42
N GLY A 30 -4.81 -20.93 -32.17
CA GLY A 30 -3.41 -21.16 -32.52
C GLY A 30 -3.10 -20.98 -34.01
N THR A 31 -4.10 -20.66 -34.85
CA THR A 31 -3.94 -20.49 -36.30
C THR A 31 -2.96 -19.36 -36.64
N LEU A 32 -2.89 -18.32 -35.80
CA LEU A 32 -1.90 -17.23 -35.90
C LEU A 32 -0.47 -17.67 -35.56
N LEU A 33 -0.31 -18.59 -34.60
CA LEU A 33 0.99 -19.09 -34.14
C LEU A 33 1.65 -20.05 -35.15
N VAL A 34 0.84 -20.79 -35.93
CA VAL A 34 1.31 -21.75 -36.94
C VAL A 34 1.82 -21.07 -38.23
N ARG A 35 1.56 -19.77 -38.43
CA ARG A 35 2.11 -19.05 -39.60
C ARG A 35 3.64 -19.04 -39.53
N LYS A 36 4.30 -19.50 -40.61
CA LYS A 36 5.78 -19.63 -40.72
C LYS A 36 6.59 -18.41 -40.23
N LYS A 37 6.07 -17.19 -40.39
CA LYS A 37 6.72 -15.95 -39.92
C LYS A 37 6.63 -15.76 -38.40
N VAL A 38 5.52 -16.17 -37.77
CA VAL A 38 5.30 -16.04 -36.33
C VAL A 38 6.01 -17.16 -35.57
N ALA A 39 6.07 -18.36 -36.15
CA ALA A 39 6.79 -19.50 -35.59
C ALA A 39 8.30 -19.22 -35.38
N GLY A 40 8.93 -18.39 -36.21
CA GLY A 40 10.32 -17.97 -36.01
C GLY A 40 10.52 -16.98 -34.85
N GLN A 41 9.50 -16.18 -34.52
CA GLN A 41 9.53 -15.18 -33.45
C GLN A 41 8.94 -15.70 -32.13
N LEU A 42 8.44 -16.94 -32.11
CA LEU A 42 7.85 -17.61 -30.95
C LEU A 42 8.73 -17.56 -29.68
N PRO A 43 10.07 -17.77 -29.73
CA PRO A 43 10.92 -17.61 -28.55
C PRO A 43 10.93 -16.18 -27.99
N PHE A 44 10.81 -15.15 -28.85
CA PHE A 44 10.73 -13.75 -28.40
C PHE A 44 9.38 -13.46 -27.72
N VAL A 45 8.28 -14.01 -28.23
CA VAL A 45 6.95 -13.86 -27.59
C VAL A 45 6.93 -14.56 -26.22
N LEU A 46 7.54 -15.75 -26.12
CA LEU A 46 7.68 -16.45 -24.83
C LEU A 46 8.54 -15.65 -23.84
N TYR A 47 9.62 -15.02 -24.31
CA TYR A 47 10.43 -14.13 -23.49
C TYR A 47 9.61 -12.95 -22.93
N LEU A 48 8.82 -12.28 -23.78
CA LEU A 48 7.93 -11.20 -23.33
C LEU A 48 6.86 -11.69 -22.35
N SER A 49 6.29 -12.87 -22.59
CA SER A 49 5.33 -13.50 -21.67
C SER A 49 5.95 -13.77 -20.30
N ALA A 50 7.17 -14.33 -20.28
CA ALA A 50 7.91 -14.54 -19.03
C ALA A 50 8.19 -13.22 -18.31
N LEU A 51 8.57 -12.17 -19.03
CA LEU A 51 8.80 -10.84 -18.46
C LEU A 51 7.50 -10.23 -17.90
N ALA A 52 6.37 -10.43 -18.58
CA ALA A 52 5.05 -10.02 -18.09
C ALA A 52 4.68 -10.75 -16.78
N LEU A 53 4.95 -12.06 -16.68
CA LEU A 53 4.74 -12.81 -15.44
C LEU A 53 5.61 -12.28 -14.31
N VAL A 54 6.90 -12.03 -14.57
CA VAL A 54 7.82 -11.44 -13.59
C VAL A 54 7.34 -10.06 -13.14
N TYR A 55 6.85 -9.23 -14.08
CA TYR A 55 6.31 -7.92 -13.79
C TYR A 55 5.08 -7.99 -12.87
N ILE A 56 4.12 -8.86 -13.19
CA ILE A 56 2.92 -9.07 -12.37
C ILE A 56 3.32 -9.55 -10.97
N ALA A 57 4.23 -10.52 -10.87
CA ALA A 57 4.72 -11.03 -9.59
C ALA A 57 5.39 -9.93 -8.76
N ASN A 58 6.23 -9.09 -9.39
CA ASN A 58 6.87 -7.97 -8.73
C ASN A 58 5.86 -6.93 -8.25
N HIS A 59 4.85 -6.63 -9.07
CA HIS A 59 3.78 -5.70 -8.72
C HIS A 59 3.02 -6.14 -7.46
N TYR A 60 2.56 -7.40 -7.41
CA TYR A 60 1.90 -7.95 -6.23
C TYR A 60 2.79 -7.94 -4.99
N HIS A 61 4.10 -8.22 -5.16
CA HIS A 61 5.05 -8.15 -4.06
C HIS A 61 5.19 -6.72 -3.52
N ALA A 62 5.36 -5.74 -4.40
CA ALA A 62 5.46 -4.33 -4.04
C ALA A 62 4.20 -3.84 -3.32
N GLU A 63 3.01 -4.23 -3.79
CA GLU A 63 1.74 -3.87 -3.17
C GLU A 63 1.62 -4.43 -1.74
N LYS A 64 2.03 -5.69 -1.53
CA LYS A 64 2.07 -6.30 -0.20
C LYS A 64 3.05 -5.57 0.72
N MET A 65 4.24 -5.24 0.23
CA MET A 65 5.24 -4.50 1.01
C MET A 65 4.75 -3.10 1.36
N TYR A 66 4.07 -2.42 0.43
CA TYR A 66 3.50 -1.10 0.67
C TYR A 66 2.46 -1.12 1.80
N ARG A 67 1.52 -2.08 1.79
CA ARG A 67 0.54 -2.24 2.88
C ARG A 67 1.20 -2.45 4.23
N ASN A 68 2.21 -3.31 4.30
CA ASN A 68 2.94 -3.58 5.54
C ASN A 68 3.67 -2.33 6.02
N LYS A 69 4.28 -1.57 5.11
CA LYS A 69 4.96 -0.32 5.43
C LYS A 69 4.01 0.69 6.06
N VAL A 70 2.81 0.87 5.49
CA VAL A 70 1.80 1.79 6.02
C VAL A 70 1.41 1.39 7.44
N LYS A 71 1.08 0.11 7.67
CA LYS A 71 0.74 -0.39 9.01
C LYS A 71 1.87 -0.18 10.02
N LEU A 72 3.10 -0.47 9.62
CA LEU A 72 4.26 -0.31 10.50
C LEU A 72 4.53 1.16 10.83
N MET A 73 4.28 2.08 9.90
CA MET A 73 4.39 3.51 10.16
C MET A 73 3.35 4.00 11.17
N GLU A 74 2.12 3.52 11.07
CA GLU A 74 1.05 3.80 12.03
C GLU A 74 1.42 3.29 13.43
N GLU A 75 1.93 2.06 13.53
CA GLU A 75 2.37 1.47 14.80
C GLU A 75 3.52 2.27 15.45
N VAL A 76 4.48 2.75 14.65
CA VAL A 76 5.58 3.61 15.13
C VAL A 76 5.04 4.96 15.64
N GLU A 77 4.05 5.54 14.96
CA GLU A 77 3.42 6.79 15.39
C GLU A 77 2.66 6.62 16.70
N GLU A 78 1.91 5.53 16.85
CA GLU A 78 1.18 5.19 18.08
C GLU A 78 2.12 4.96 19.26
N LEU A 79 3.18 4.15 19.09
CA LEU A 79 4.20 3.93 20.11
C LEU A 79 4.89 5.24 20.53
N ARG A 80 5.12 6.15 19.57
CA ARG A 80 5.69 7.46 19.86
C ARG A 80 4.72 8.29 20.71
N ALA A 81 3.44 8.32 20.37
CA ALA A 81 2.42 9.03 21.14
C ALA A 81 2.29 8.46 22.57
N GLU A 82 2.33 7.13 22.72
CA GLU A 82 2.31 6.45 24.02
C GLU A 82 3.53 6.83 24.87
N SER A 83 4.74 6.82 24.27
CA SER A 83 5.97 7.18 24.98
C SER A 83 5.95 8.63 25.50
N ILE A 84 5.42 9.57 24.69
CA ILE A 84 5.27 10.98 25.06
C ILE A 84 4.26 11.10 26.20
N THR A 85 3.13 10.41 26.09
CA THR A 85 2.06 10.42 27.10
C THR A 85 2.56 9.88 28.43
N THR A 86 3.22 8.73 28.43
CA THR A 86 3.77 8.09 29.63
C THR A 86 4.84 8.98 30.29
N THR A 87 5.73 9.56 29.49
CA THR A 87 6.74 10.50 29.99
C THR A 87 6.10 11.75 30.58
N SER A 88 5.06 12.29 29.92
CA SER A 88 4.31 13.45 30.40
C SER A 88 3.63 13.18 31.74
N GLN A 89 3.02 12.00 31.91
CA GLN A 89 2.44 11.58 33.19
C GLN A 89 3.49 11.54 34.30
N LEU A 90 4.67 10.97 34.03
CA LEU A 90 5.77 10.95 35.00
C LEU A 90 6.22 12.36 35.38
N ILE A 91 6.40 13.24 34.41
CA ILE A 91 6.79 14.65 34.64
C ILE A 91 5.72 15.36 35.47
N GLN A 92 4.44 15.12 35.18
CA GLN A 92 3.33 15.72 35.92
C GLN A 92 3.35 15.29 37.39
N ILE A 93 3.51 14.00 37.67
CA ILE A 93 3.57 13.47 39.05
C ILE A 93 4.85 13.95 39.75
N SER A 94 5.96 14.04 39.03
CA SER A 94 7.26 14.48 39.54
C SER A 94 7.38 16.00 39.71
N LYS A 95 6.33 16.76 39.37
CA LYS A 95 6.32 18.22 39.50
C LYS A 95 6.37 18.60 40.98
N ARG A 96 7.28 19.51 41.36
CA ARG A 96 7.46 19.94 42.76
C ARG A 96 6.15 20.34 43.44
N SER A 97 5.26 21.02 42.72
CA SER A 97 3.93 21.38 43.25
C SER A 97 3.02 20.18 43.52
N GLN A 98 3.10 19.12 42.71
CA GLN A 98 2.35 17.88 42.93
C GLN A 98 2.98 17.06 44.05
N ILE A 99 4.31 17.00 44.11
CA ILE A 99 5.04 16.34 45.20
C ILE A 99 4.72 17.01 46.55
N ASN A 100 4.76 18.34 46.64
CA ASN A 100 4.43 19.06 47.87
C ASN A 100 2.98 18.77 48.33
N LYS A 101 2.01 18.77 47.40
CA LYS A 101 0.62 18.37 47.69
C LYS A 101 0.54 16.93 48.21
N LEU A 102 1.26 16.01 47.59
CA LEU A 102 1.27 14.60 47.99
C LEU A 102 1.91 14.39 49.37
N ILE A 103 2.92 15.20 49.72
CA ILE A 103 3.56 15.21 51.03
C ILE A 103 2.58 15.70 52.11
N GLU A 104 1.87 16.80 51.84
CA GLU A 104 0.83 17.34 52.73
C GLU A 104 -0.32 16.36 52.93
N GLU A 105 -0.82 15.74 51.85
CA GLU A 105 -1.91 14.76 51.88
C GLU A 105 -1.54 13.48 52.64
N LYS A 106 -0.28 13.05 52.55
CA LYS A 106 0.25 11.90 53.30
C LYS A 106 0.67 12.22 54.73
N GLY A 107 0.53 13.48 55.18
CA GLY A 107 0.88 13.89 56.54
C GLY A 107 2.38 13.78 56.87
N LEU A 108 3.25 13.84 55.85
CA LEU A 108 4.70 13.79 56.03
C LEU A 108 5.20 15.19 56.40
N ASP A 109 5.90 15.35 57.53
CA ASP A 109 6.49 16.65 57.96
C ASP A 109 7.79 16.97 57.18
N LEU A 110 7.69 16.98 55.85
CA LEU A 110 8.79 17.30 54.94
C LEU A 110 8.57 18.71 54.40
N LYS A 111 9.52 19.62 54.66
CA LYS A 111 9.47 21.01 54.20
C LYS A 111 10.49 21.24 53.10
N GLU A 112 10.05 21.87 52.01
CA GLU A 112 10.93 22.19 50.88
C GLU A 112 12.02 23.17 51.33
N SER A 113 13.30 22.82 51.13
CA SER A 113 14.42 23.70 51.47
C SER A 113 14.44 24.91 50.53
N ARG A 114 14.23 26.10 51.09
CA ARG A 114 14.31 27.38 50.36
C ARG A 114 15.71 27.97 50.30
N VAL A 115 16.66 27.35 50.99
CA VAL A 115 18.04 27.80 51.10
C VAL A 115 18.92 26.96 50.16
N PRO A 116 19.70 27.60 49.26
CA PRO A 116 20.55 26.86 48.33
C PRO A 116 21.66 26.09 49.09
N PRO A 117 22.02 24.88 48.63
CA PRO A 117 23.03 24.06 49.31
C PRO A 117 24.41 24.70 49.20
N ILE A 118 25.14 24.70 50.31
CA ILE A 118 26.50 25.23 50.43
C ILE A 118 27.50 24.09 50.22
N LYS A 119 28.51 24.32 49.39
CA LYS A 119 29.60 23.33 49.19
C LYS A 119 30.37 23.16 50.50
N ILE A 120 30.41 21.93 51.00
CA ILE A 120 31.26 21.56 52.14
C ILE A 120 32.68 21.36 51.58
N LYS A 121 33.67 22.01 52.22
CA LYS A 121 35.07 22.06 51.80
C LYS A 121 35.87 20.88 52.36
#